data_AF-A0A9P7CAZ7-F1
#
_entry.id   AF-A0A9P7CAZ7-F1
#
_cell.length_a   1.000
_cell.length_b   1.000
_cell.length_c   1.000
_cell.angle_alpha   90.00
_cell.angle_beta   90.00
_cell.angle_gamma   90.00
#
_symmetry.space_group_name_H-M   'P 1'
#
loop_
_entity.id
_entity.type
_entity.pdbx_description
1 polymer ?
#
loop_
_entity_poly.entity_id
_entity_poly.type
_entity_poly.pdbx_seq_one_letter_code
_entity_poly.pdbx_strand_id
1 'polypeptide(L)'
;MLLYRISQSVSTPYDINNKEHEDKLLELWNKMMPNTPLESRISKQWVDIGFQGNDPATDFRGMGIQGLNDLLYFVNHYPDQVHSILQHASHPVYWYPYAIVGINITRFAYRLLESKKLQMYLFKYGLAYEEFYCYLFYHFNRFWSSFSVIEFEQRFIEFQGVVEKDLIQQNVKPLNTYNKEYTNIQ
;
A
#
# COMPACT_ATOMS: atom_id res chain seq x y z
N MET A 1 3.31 20.94 -7.10
CA MET A 1 2.74 20.83 -5.74
C MET A 1 2.65 19.36 -5.28
N LEU A 2 2.03 18.45 -6.05
CA LEU A 2 1.90 17.03 -5.66
C LEU A 2 3.25 16.30 -5.46
N LEU A 3 4.13 16.27 -6.47
CA LEU A 3 5.43 15.59 -6.36
C LEU A 3 6.24 16.10 -5.17
N TYR A 4 6.24 17.42 -4.94
CA TYR A 4 6.91 18.03 -3.81
C TYR A 4 6.35 17.52 -2.47
N ARG A 5 5.02 17.52 -2.28
CA ARG A 5 4.37 17.00 -1.06
C ARG A 5 4.75 15.54 -0.79
N ILE A 6 4.65 14.68 -1.81
CA ILE A 6 4.97 13.25 -1.66
C ILE A 6 6.47 13.07 -1.38
N SER A 7 7.34 13.78 -2.11
CA SER A 7 8.79 13.73 -1.91
C SER A 7 9.19 14.15 -0.49
N GLN A 8 8.59 15.21 0.08
CA GLN A 8 8.82 15.59 1.48
C GLN A 8 8.44 14.47 2.46
N SER A 9 7.31 13.80 2.23
CA SER A 9 6.86 12.70 3.09
C SER A 9 7.74 11.46 2.94
N VAL A 10 8.21 11.16 1.72
CA VAL A 10 9.16 10.07 1.45
C VAL A 10 10.50 10.33 2.14
N SER A 11 10.97 11.58 2.15
CA SER A 11 12.22 11.98 2.80
C SER A 11 12.11 12.20 4.30
N THR A 12 10.90 12.22 4.88
CA THR A 12 10.70 12.37 6.32
C THR A 12 10.77 11.00 6.99
N PRO A 13 11.82 10.69 7.78
CA PRO A 13 11.93 9.40 8.44
C PRO A 13 10.79 9.21 9.46
N TYR A 14 10.41 7.95 9.67
CA TYR A 14 9.60 7.61 10.84
C TYR A 14 10.37 7.98 12.12
N ASP A 15 9.66 8.54 13.10
CA ASP A 15 10.26 9.01 14.36
C ASP A 15 9.37 8.55 15.52
N ILE A 16 9.93 7.67 16.35
CA ILE A 16 9.28 7.12 17.54
C ILE A 16 8.98 8.18 18.60
N ASN A 17 9.69 9.31 18.59
CA ASN A 17 9.43 10.41 19.52
C ASN A 17 8.38 11.39 18.98
N ASN A 18 7.97 11.24 17.72
CA ASN A 18 6.90 12.03 17.13
C ASN A 18 5.55 11.36 17.39
N LYS A 19 4.74 12.01 18.23
CA LYS A 19 3.42 11.51 18.60
C LYS A 19 2.50 11.25 17.40
N GLU A 20 2.55 12.08 16.36
CA GLU A 20 1.72 11.87 15.16
C GLU A 20 2.11 10.58 14.42
N HIS A 21 3.40 10.28 14.34
CA HIS A 21 3.90 9.08 13.68
C HIS A 21 3.49 7.80 14.45
N GLU A 22 3.59 7.84 15.77
CA GLU A 22 3.16 6.75 16.65
C GLU A 22 1.63 6.58 16.62
N ASP A 23 0.85 7.68 16.69
CA ASP A 23 -0.61 7.65 16.62
C ASP A 23 -1.09 7.03 15.29
N LYS A 24 -0.47 7.38 14.15
CA LYS A 24 -0.78 6.79 12.83
C LYS A 24 -0.48 5.29 12.78
N LEU A 25 0.64 4.86 13.38
CA LEU A 25 1.02 3.44 13.37
C LEU A 25 0.10 2.61 14.27
N LEU A 26 -0.30 3.14 15.43
CA LEU A 26 -1.29 2.53 16.29
C LEU A 26 -2.68 2.49 15.64
N GLU A 27 -3.07 3.55 14.92
CA GLU A 27 -4.31 3.55 14.14
C GLU A 27 -4.31 2.45 13.08
N LEU A 28 -3.20 2.29 12.34
CA LEU A 28 -3.04 1.23 11.35
C LEU A 28 -3.29 -0.15 11.98
N TRP A 29 -2.65 -0.44 13.12
CA TRP A 29 -2.86 -1.69 13.84
C TRP A 29 -4.33 -1.89 14.24
N ASN A 30 -4.92 -0.91 14.92
CA ASN A 30 -6.29 -1.00 15.42
C ASN A 30 -7.32 -1.22 14.31
N LYS A 31 -7.05 -0.67 13.12
CA LYS A 31 -7.93 -0.85 11.96
C LYS A 31 -7.74 -2.21 11.29
N MET A 32 -6.51 -2.71 11.21
CA MET A 32 -6.22 -4.00 10.58
C MET A 32 -6.56 -5.19 11.49
N MET A 33 -6.38 -5.03 12.80
CA MET A 33 -6.53 -6.07 13.81
C MET A 33 -7.51 -5.65 14.94
N PRO A 34 -8.78 -5.32 14.62
CA PRO A 34 -9.71 -4.70 15.57
C PRO A 34 -10.04 -5.56 16.81
N ASN A 35 -9.85 -6.87 16.72
CA ASN A 35 -10.12 -7.81 17.81
C ASN A 35 -8.85 -8.25 18.56
N THR A 36 -7.68 -7.73 18.19
CA THR A 36 -6.39 -8.12 18.78
C THR A 36 -5.64 -6.85 19.20
N PRO A 37 -5.80 -6.39 20.45
CA PRO A 37 -5.07 -5.23 20.95
C PRO A 37 -3.55 -5.43 20.83
N LEU A 38 -2.82 -4.37 20.50
CA LEU A 38 -1.37 -4.40 20.50
C LEU A 38 -0.87 -4.45 21.96
N GLU A 39 -0.08 -5.47 22.31
CA GLU A 39 0.45 -5.65 23.66
C GLU A 39 1.51 -4.59 24.00
N SER A 40 2.33 -4.25 23.01
CA SER A 40 3.38 -3.24 23.13
C SER A 40 3.79 -2.71 21.75
N ARG A 41 4.29 -1.47 21.73
CA ARG A 41 4.79 -0.84 20.50
C ARG A 41 5.86 -1.65 19.78
N ILE A 42 6.74 -2.33 20.53
CA ILE A 42 7.69 -3.31 19.99
C ILE A 42 7.16 -4.69 20.35
N SER A 43 6.68 -5.44 19.37
CA SER A 43 6.03 -6.76 19.58
C SER A 43 6.10 -7.60 18.31
N LYS A 44 6.13 -8.93 18.45
CA LYS A 44 6.04 -9.86 17.30
C LYS A 44 4.73 -9.74 16.52
N GLN A 45 3.70 -9.17 17.15
CA GLN A 45 2.38 -8.94 16.55
C GLN A 45 2.46 -8.21 15.20
N TRP A 46 3.43 -7.31 14.99
CA TRP A 46 3.59 -6.61 13.72
C TRP A 46 3.85 -7.52 12.52
N VAL A 47 4.38 -8.73 12.75
CA VAL A 47 4.56 -9.75 11.72
C VAL A 47 3.21 -10.26 11.20
N ASP A 48 2.15 -10.24 12.01
CA ASP A 48 0.81 -10.70 11.63
C ASP A 48 0.19 -9.84 10.51
N ILE A 49 0.58 -8.57 10.41
CA ILE A 49 0.21 -7.67 9.30
C ILE A 49 1.36 -7.44 8.30
N GLY A 50 2.42 -8.25 8.41
CA GLY A 50 3.46 -8.36 7.40
C GLY A 50 4.57 -7.30 7.47
N PHE A 51 4.93 -6.78 8.64
CA PHE A 51 6.18 -6.03 8.86
C PHE A 51 7.39 -6.97 9.09
N GLN A 52 8.62 -6.49 8.90
CA GLN A 52 9.84 -7.30 9.13
C GLN A 52 10.28 -7.21 10.59
N GLY A 53 9.69 -8.06 11.42
CA GLY A 53 10.07 -8.22 12.82
C GLY A 53 9.22 -7.42 13.78
N ASN A 54 9.81 -7.03 14.92
CA ASN A 54 9.03 -6.55 16.06
C ASN A 54 8.80 -5.03 16.06
N ASP A 55 9.47 -4.28 15.18
CA ASP A 55 9.36 -2.82 15.14
C ASP A 55 9.22 -2.34 13.68
N PRO A 56 8.01 -1.88 13.28
CA PRO A 56 7.76 -1.32 11.95
C PRO A 56 8.66 -0.15 11.56
N ALA A 57 9.27 0.57 12.51
CA ALA A 57 10.10 1.74 12.20
C ALA A 57 11.23 1.41 11.22
N THR A 58 11.77 0.20 11.27
CA THR A 58 12.86 -0.20 10.36
C THR A 58 12.43 -0.38 8.91
N ASP A 59 11.15 -0.65 8.67
CA ASP A 59 10.62 -0.96 7.34
C ASP A 59 10.37 0.31 6.53
N PHE A 60 10.10 1.43 7.21
CA PHE A 60 9.84 2.71 6.58
C PHE A 60 11.09 3.43 6.07
N ARG A 61 12.32 2.94 6.36
CA ARG A 61 13.57 3.63 5.99
C ARG A 61 13.64 4.11 4.53
N GLY A 62 13.12 3.30 3.61
CA GLY A 62 13.18 3.63 2.19
C GLY A 62 12.13 4.66 1.75
N MET A 63 10.97 4.71 2.41
CA MET A 63 9.79 5.47 1.96
C MET A 63 9.27 6.48 2.99
N GLY A 64 10.00 6.65 4.10
CA GLY A 64 9.64 7.57 5.16
C GLY A 64 8.22 7.37 5.69
N ILE A 65 7.63 8.47 6.15
CA ILE A 65 6.25 8.48 6.63
C ILE A 65 5.24 8.27 5.48
N GLN A 66 5.64 8.44 4.22
CA GLN A 66 4.74 8.18 3.08
C GLN A 66 4.28 6.71 3.04
N GLY A 67 5.18 5.76 3.33
CA GLY A 67 4.81 4.34 3.38
C GLY A 67 3.71 4.05 4.40
N LEU A 68 3.77 4.70 5.57
CA LEU A 68 2.71 4.60 6.59
C LEU A 68 1.43 5.32 6.16
N ASN A 69 1.55 6.53 5.59
CA ASN A 69 0.40 7.30 5.13
C ASN A 69 -0.40 6.53 4.05
N ASP A 70 0.28 5.89 3.11
CA ASP A 70 -0.35 5.13 2.03
C ASP A 70 -1.07 3.88 2.57
N LEU A 71 -0.42 3.11 3.45
CA LEU A 71 -1.05 1.97 4.14
C LEU A 71 -2.31 2.40 4.91
N LEU A 72 -2.19 3.46 5.73
CA LEU A 72 -3.28 3.96 6.55
C LEU A 72 -4.43 4.53 5.71
N TYR A 73 -4.13 5.22 4.61
CA TYR A 73 -5.14 5.70 3.68
C TYR A 73 -5.97 4.52 3.14
N PHE A 74 -5.31 3.44 2.69
CA PHE A 74 -6.00 2.30 2.11
C PHE A 74 -6.93 1.64 3.14
N VAL A 75 -6.45 1.41 4.35
CA VAL A 75 -7.25 0.80 5.42
C VAL A 75 -8.44 1.67 5.82
N ASN A 76 -8.28 2.99 5.83
CA ASN A 76 -9.36 3.92 6.18
C ASN A 76 -10.43 4.08 5.10
N HIS A 77 -10.07 3.93 3.81
CA HIS A 77 -11.01 4.14 2.70
C HIS A 77 -11.62 2.85 2.15
N TYR A 78 -10.93 1.71 2.30
CA TYR A 78 -11.30 0.43 1.72
C TYR A 78 -11.12 -0.74 2.71
N PRO A 79 -11.74 -0.67 3.90
CA PRO A 79 -11.52 -1.65 4.97
C PRO A 79 -11.88 -3.08 4.55
N ASP A 80 -12.94 -3.28 3.77
CA ASP A 80 -13.37 -4.60 3.30
C ASP A 80 -12.35 -5.22 2.34
N GLN A 81 -11.84 -4.41 1.39
CA GLN A 81 -10.81 -4.84 0.45
C GLN A 81 -9.52 -5.14 1.19
N VAL A 82 -9.10 -4.28 2.12
CA VAL A 82 -7.90 -4.52 2.94
C VAL A 82 -8.02 -5.79 3.76
N HIS A 83 -9.18 -6.05 4.38
CA HIS A 83 -9.40 -7.28 5.14
C HIS A 83 -9.29 -8.52 4.24
N SER A 84 -9.93 -8.49 3.06
CA SER A 84 -9.82 -9.57 2.07
C SER A 84 -8.40 -9.79 1.57
N ILE A 85 -7.66 -8.70 1.31
CA ILE A 85 -6.26 -8.76 0.87
C ILE A 85 -5.38 -9.31 1.98
N LEU A 86 -5.57 -8.88 3.23
CA LEU A 86 -4.80 -9.36 4.38
C LEU A 86 -5.00 -10.87 4.57
N GLN A 87 -6.24 -11.37 4.48
CA GLN A 87 -6.53 -12.81 4.53
C GLN A 87 -5.81 -13.59 3.42
N HIS A 88 -5.81 -13.06 2.20
CA HIS A 88 -5.10 -13.69 1.08
C HIS A 88 -3.58 -13.65 1.26
N ALA A 89 -3.05 -12.52 1.73
CA ALA A 89 -1.63 -12.34 2.04
C ALA A 89 -1.14 -13.29 3.15
N SER A 90 -2.03 -13.79 4.00
CA SER A 90 -1.75 -14.80 5.04
C SER A 90 -1.95 -16.25 4.57
N HIS A 91 -2.20 -16.51 3.29
CA HIS A 91 -2.44 -17.87 2.77
C HIS A 91 -1.24 -18.80 3.03
N PRO A 92 -1.42 -20.02 3.57
CA PRO A 92 -0.31 -20.87 4.05
C PRO A 92 0.76 -21.20 3.01
N VAL A 93 0.41 -21.19 1.72
CA VAL A 93 1.34 -21.53 0.62
C VAL A 93 1.77 -20.31 -0.19
N TYR A 94 0.89 -19.31 -0.33
CA TYR A 94 1.05 -18.21 -1.28
C TYR A 94 1.12 -16.85 -0.58
N TRP A 95 1.45 -16.89 0.71
CA TRP A 95 1.53 -15.70 1.54
C TRP A 95 2.53 -14.69 0.97
N TYR A 96 2.32 -13.44 1.33
CA TYR A 96 3.30 -12.37 1.16
C TYR A 96 3.17 -11.39 2.33
N PRO A 97 4.26 -10.69 2.71
CA PRO A 97 4.22 -9.75 3.83
C PRO A 97 3.45 -8.48 3.45
N TYR A 98 2.18 -8.37 3.84
CA TYR A 98 1.27 -7.28 3.45
C TYR A 98 1.91 -5.89 3.60
N ALA A 99 2.41 -5.53 4.78
CA ALA A 99 2.97 -4.19 5.00
C ALA A 99 4.22 -3.92 4.15
N ILE A 100 5.15 -4.89 4.05
CA ILE A 100 6.34 -4.74 3.20
C ILE A 100 5.97 -4.58 1.72
N VAL A 101 5.03 -5.39 1.23
CA VAL A 101 4.53 -5.25 -0.14
C VAL A 101 3.89 -3.88 -0.34
N GLY A 102 3.07 -3.41 0.60
CA GLY A 102 2.49 -2.07 0.58
C GLY A 102 3.53 -0.95 0.55
N ILE A 103 4.64 -1.08 1.27
CA ILE A 103 5.76 -0.12 1.24
C ILE A 103 6.52 -0.19 -0.10
N ASN A 104 6.70 -1.38 -0.68
CA ASN A 104 7.29 -1.53 -2.01
C ASN A 104 6.39 -0.94 -3.11
N ILE A 105 5.06 -1.04 -2.96
CA ILE A 105 4.09 -0.39 -3.85
C ILE A 105 4.15 1.13 -3.71
N THR A 106 4.33 1.66 -2.50
CA THR A 106 4.59 3.10 -2.27
C THR A 106 5.81 3.56 -3.07
N ARG A 107 6.91 2.79 -3.03
CA ARG A 107 8.11 3.07 -3.81
C ARG A 107 7.86 3.08 -5.30
N PHE A 108 7.09 2.11 -5.79
CA PHE A 108 6.74 2.04 -7.20
C PHE A 108 5.86 3.23 -7.63
N ALA A 109 4.82 3.56 -6.87
CA ALA A 109 3.96 4.72 -7.12
C ALA A 109 4.76 6.02 -7.15
N TYR A 110 5.68 6.20 -6.20
CA TYR A 110 6.57 7.36 -6.15
C TYR A 110 7.49 7.44 -7.37
N ARG A 111 8.11 6.33 -7.81
CA ARG A 111 8.93 6.27 -9.03
C ARG A 111 8.13 6.70 -10.27
N LEU A 112 6.89 6.25 -10.38
CA LEU A 112 6.00 6.66 -11.47
C LEU A 112 5.64 8.15 -11.41
N LEU A 113 5.48 8.68 -10.19
CA LEU A 113 5.27 10.11 -9.96
C LEU A 113 6.49 10.94 -10.39
N GLU A 114 7.71 10.52 -10.03
CA GLU A 114 8.96 11.17 -10.44
C GLU A 114 9.16 11.17 -11.95
N SER A 115 8.77 10.08 -12.63
CA SER A 115 8.83 9.96 -14.10
C SER A 115 7.86 10.88 -14.86
N LYS A 116 7.02 11.65 -14.16
CA LYS A 116 5.91 12.49 -14.67
C LYS A 116 4.78 11.75 -15.39
N LYS A 117 4.95 10.47 -15.75
CA LYS A 117 3.90 9.62 -16.35
C LYS A 117 2.62 9.63 -15.50
N LEU A 118 2.75 9.39 -14.20
CA LEU A 118 1.61 9.38 -13.28
C LEU A 118 1.03 10.79 -13.08
N GLN A 119 1.87 11.83 -12.96
CA GLN A 119 1.38 13.20 -12.76
C GLN A 119 0.41 13.65 -13.87
N MET A 120 0.77 13.36 -15.12
CA MET A 120 -0.09 13.68 -16.27
C MET A 120 -1.41 12.92 -16.22
N TYR A 121 -1.37 11.64 -15.82
CA TYR A 121 -2.54 10.80 -15.69
C TYR A 121 -3.49 11.33 -14.60
N LEU A 122 -2.97 11.56 -13.39
CA LEU A 122 -3.73 12.06 -12.25
C LEU A 122 -4.36 13.42 -12.57
N PHE A 123 -3.61 14.33 -13.20
CA PHE A 123 -4.13 15.65 -13.58
C PHE A 123 -5.25 15.54 -14.60
N LYS A 124 -5.08 14.72 -15.65
CA LYS A 124 -6.08 14.54 -16.71
C LYS A 124 -7.43 14.04 -16.17
N TYR A 125 -7.39 13.14 -15.19
CA TYR A 125 -8.58 12.46 -14.67
C TYR A 125 -9.03 12.97 -13.29
N GLY A 126 -8.36 13.97 -12.73
CA GLY A 126 -8.69 14.53 -11.42
C GLY A 126 -8.52 13.53 -10.26
N LEU A 127 -7.54 12.64 -10.35
CA LEU A 127 -7.36 11.54 -9.41
C LEU A 127 -6.37 11.88 -8.29
N ALA A 128 -6.69 11.43 -7.07
CA ALA A 128 -5.77 11.50 -5.95
C ALA A 128 -4.61 10.49 -6.13
N TYR A 129 -3.43 10.82 -5.58
CA TYR A 129 -2.29 9.92 -5.59
C TYR A 129 -2.58 8.65 -4.77
N GLU A 130 -3.25 8.83 -3.64
CA GLU A 130 -3.60 7.79 -2.69
C GLU A 130 -4.60 6.78 -3.29
N GLU A 131 -5.49 7.23 -4.17
CA GLU A 131 -6.37 6.36 -4.97
C GLU A 131 -5.60 5.49 -5.95
N PHE A 132 -4.53 6.02 -6.55
CA PHE A 132 -3.63 5.24 -7.40
C PHE A 132 -2.84 4.21 -6.59
N TYR A 133 -2.39 4.56 -5.38
CA TYR A 133 -1.79 3.60 -4.46
C TYR A 133 -2.74 2.43 -4.16
N CYS A 134 -4.00 2.73 -3.80
CA CYS A 134 -5.02 1.70 -3.53
C CYS A 134 -5.27 0.81 -4.75
N TYR A 135 -5.34 1.41 -5.96
CA TYR A 135 -5.42 0.66 -7.21
C TYR A 135 -4.25 -0.31 -7.35
N LEU A 136 -3.01 0.16 -7.18
CA LEU A 136 -1.83 -0.69 -7.32
C LEU A 136 -1.85 -1.87 -6.34
N PHE A 137 -2.19 -1.62 -5.08
CA PHE A 137 -2.18 -2.70 -4.09
C PHE A 137 -3.32 -3.70 -4.33
N TYR A 138 -4.52 -3.23 -4.65
CA TYR A 138 -5.63 -4.11 -5.02
C TYR A 138 -5.28 -4.99 -6.23
N HIS A 139 -4.70 -4.41 -7.29
CA HIS A 139 -4.33 -5.17 -8.49
C HIS A 139 -3.09 -6.03 -8.30
N PHE A 140 -2.14 -5.64 -7.45
CA PHE A 140 -1.03 -6.52 -7.06
C PHE A 140 -1.56 -7.79 -6.41
N ASN A 141 -2.48 -7.68 -5.44
CA ASN A 141 -3.07 -8.84 -4.78
C ASN A 141 -3.79 -9.78 -5.78
N ARG A 142 -4.45 -9.23 -6.80
CA ARG A 142 -5.11 -10.02 -7.85
C ARG A 142 -4.13 -10.64 -8.84
N PHE A 143 -3.05 -9.92 -9.14
CA PHE A 143 -1.95 -10.42 -9.97
C PHE A 143 -1.20 -11.54 -9.25
N TRP A 144 -1.07 -11.45 -7.93
CA TRP A 144 -0.42 -12.46 -7.10
C TRP A 144 -1.26 -13.74 -7.04
N SER A 145 -1.04 -14.63 -8.00
CA SER A 145 -1.83 -15.85 -8.16
C SER A 145 -0.94 -17.08 -8.00
N SER A 146 -1.04 -17.75 -6.84
CA SER A 146 -0.33 -18.99 -6.55
C SER A 146 1.21 -18.92 -6.61
N PHE A 147 1.78 -17.72 -6.44
CA PHE A 147 3.23 -17.53 -6.39
C PHE A 147 3.76 -17.73 -4.96
N SER A 148 5.01 -18.15 -4.87
CA SER A 148 5.74 -18.18 -3.61
C SER A 148 6.45 -16.84 -3.37
N VAL A 149 6.65 -16.48 -2.10
CA VAL A 149 7.46 -15.31 -1.69
C VAL A 149 8.87 -15.33 -2.29
N ILE A 150 9.40 -16.52 -2.62
CA ILE A 150 10.70 -16.69 -3.28
C ILE A 150 10.72 -16.03 -4.66
N GLU A 151 9.58 -15.98 -5.35
CA GLU A 151 9.43 -15.38 -6.67
C GLU A 151 9.15 -13.88 -6.61
N PHE A 152 9.05 -13.28 -5.42
CA PHE A 152 8.51 -11.94 -5.22
C PHE A 152 9.15 -10.90 -6.13
N GLU A 153 10.49 -10.79 -6.16
CA GLU A 153 11.19 -9.77 -6.95
C GLU A 153 10.86 -9.87 -8.45
N GLN A 154 10.90 -11.08 -9.01
CA GLN A 154 10.58 -11.30 -10.41
C GLN A 154 9.12 -10.94 -10.71
N ARG A 155 8.18 -11.43 -9.88
CA ARG A 155 6.74 -11.19 -10.06
C ARG A 155 6.40 -9.72 -9.86
N PHE A 156 7.07 -9.03 -8.96
CA PHE A 156 6.88 -7.60 -8.74
C PHE A 156 7.37 -6.78 -9.95
N ILE A 157 8.48 -7.16 -10.60
CA ILE A 157 8.93 -6.54 -11.85
C ILE A 157 7.91 -6.78 -12.98
N GLU A 158 7.39 -8.01 -13.11
CA GLU A 158 6.34 -8.34 -14.09
C GLU A 158 5.09 -7.46 -13.86
N PHE A 159 4.63 -7.34 -12.61
CA PHE A 159 3.52 -6.47 -12.22
C PHE A 159 3.77 -5.00 -12.58
N GLN A 160 4.97 -4.48 -12.31
CA GLN A 160 5.34 -3.11 -12.67
C GLN A 160 5.23 -2.87 -14.19
N GLY A 161 5.67 -3.84 -14.99
CA GLY A 161 5.54 -3.77 -16.45
C GLY A 161 4.10 -3.72 -16.94
N VAL A 162 3.20 -4.49 -16.33
CA VAL A 162 1.75 -4.45 -16.60
C VAL A 162 1.18 -3.07 -16.30
N VAL A 163 1.46 -2.54 -15.11
CA VAL A 163 0.97 -1.21 -14.68
C VAL A 163 1.48 -0.09 -15.59
N GLU A 164 2.76 -0.13 -15.97
CA GLU A 164 3.33 0.89 -16.86
C GLU A 164 2.67 0.87 -18.23
N LYS A 165 2.35 -0.32 -18.76
CA LYS A 165 1.58 -0.47 -20.00
C LYS A 165 0.16 0.08 -19.84
N ASP A 166 -0.53 -0.24 -18.75
CA ASP A 166 -1.89 0.24 -18.49
C ASP A 166 -1.96 1.76 -18.32
N LEU A 167 -0.93 2.39 -17.74
CA LEU A 167 -0.84 3.85 -17.67
C LEU A 167 -0.74 4.49 -19.07
N ILE A 168 0.07 3.91 -19.96
CA ILE A 168 0.22 4.41 -21.34
C ILE A 168 -1.08 4.24 -22.12
N GLN A 169 -1.76 3.10 -21.93
CA GLN A 169 -3.03 2.78 -22.57
C GLN A 169 -4.24 3.47 -21.92
N GLN A 170 -4.03 4.14 -20.78
CA GLN A 170 -5.07 4.82 -20.00
C GLN A 170 -6.17 3.88 -19.46
N ASN A 171 -5.76 2.66 -19.07
CA ASN A 171 -6.63 1.64 -18.50
C ASN A 171 -6.69 1.68 -16.96
N VAL A 172 -5.83 2.47 -16.32
CA VAL A 172 -5.79 2.60 -14.86
C VAL A 172 -7.04 3.30 -14.35
N LYS A 173 -7.79 2.68 -13.44
CA LYS A 173 -8.98 3.32 -12.86
C LYS A 173 -8.80 3.51 -11.34
N PRO A 174 -9.33 4.58 -10.73
CA PRO A 174 -9.36 4.68 -9.27
C PRO A 174 -10.06 3.48 -8.66
N LEU A 175 -9.63 3.06 -7.47
CA LEU A 175 -10.26 1.90 -6.83
C LEU A 175 -11.74 2.17 -6.53
N ASN A 176 -12.11 3.40 -6.15
CA ASN A 176 -13.51 3.78 -5.91
C ASN A 176 -14.46 3.61 -7.12
N THR A 177 -13.93 3.50 -8.34
CA THR A 177 -14.78 3.29 -9.52
C THR A 177 -15.31 1.88 -9.60
N TYR A 178 -14.59 0.88 -9.06
CA TYR A 178 -15.03 -0.50 -9.06
C TYR A 178 -16.21 -0.71 -8.11
N ASN A 179 -16.27 -0.01 -6.97
CA ASN A 179 -17.39 -0.11 -6.02
C ASN A 179 -18.71 0.48 -6.56
N LYS A 180 -18.65 1.36 -7.57
CA LYS A 180 -19.83 1.95 -8.23
C LYS A 180 -20.42 1.06 -9.34
N GLU A 181 -19.62 0.16 -9.92
CA GLU A 181 -20.10 -0.77 -10.95
C GLU A 181 -20.94 -1.93 -10.34
N TYR A 182 -20.77 -2.24 -9.04
CA TYR A 182 -21.56 -3.27 -8.34
C TYR A 182 -22.83 -2.75 -7.64
N THR A 183 -23.03 -1.43 -7.54
CA THR A 183 -24.25 -0.84 -6.94
C THR A 183 -25.37 -0.58 -7.95
N ASN A 184 -25.12 -0.77 -9.25
CA ASN A 184 -26.12 -0.66 -10.32
C ASN A 184 -26.59 -2.02 -10.87
N ILE A 185 -26.30 -3.10 -10.14
CA ILE A 185 -26.82 -4.45 -10.42
C ILE A 185 -27.53 -4.98 -9.16
N GLN A 186 -28.56 -4.26 -8.72
CA GLN A 186 -29.65 -4.77 -7.88
C GLN A 186 -30.97 -4.18 -8.36
#